data_AF-Q6YFF8-F1
#
_entry.id   AF-Q6YFF8-F1
#
_cell.length_a   1.000
_cell.length_b   1.000
_cell.length_c   1.000
_cell.angle_alpha   90.00
_cell.angle_beta   90.00
_cell.angle_gamma   90.00
#
_symmetry.space_group_name_H-M   'P 1'
#
loop_
_entity.id
_entity.type
_entity.pdbx_description
1 polymer ?
#
loop_
_entity_poly.entity_id
_entity_poly.type
_entity_poly.pdbx_seq_one_letter_code
_entity_poly.pdbx_strand_id
1 'polypeptide(L)'
;LARAIFDQISSHFEGSSFVADIREVSKKKGLESLQQQILSDVLKDERIVGSVNDGKRIMRTRLPYKKVLLVLDDVDDTKQLEALAGDWFKDG
;
A
#
# COMPACT_ATOMS: atom_id res chain seq x y z
N LEU A 1 -14.23 -6.78 -8.74
CA LEU A 1 -13.95 -5.85 -9.87
C LEU A 1 -12.54 -5.26 -9.79
N ALA A 2 -12.16 -4.68 -8.65
CA ALA A 2 -10.84 -4.06 -8.45
C ALA A 2 -9.66 -4.96 -8.84
N ARG A 3 -9.71 -6.25 -8.46
CA ARG A 3 -8.65 -7.21 -8.79
C ARG A 3 -8.44 -7.42 -10.30
N ALA A 4 -9.51 -7.59 -11.06
CA ALA A 4 -9.41 -7.79 -12.51
C ALA A 4 -8.80 -6.56 -13.22
N ILE A 5 -9.16 -5.35 -12.78
CA ILE A 5 -8.57 -4.11 -13.28
C ILE A 5 -7.08 -4.06 -12.94
N PHE A 6 -6.72 -4.38 -11.69
CA PHE A 6 -5.32 -4.43 -11.25
C PHE A 6 -4.50 -5.40 -12.11
N ASP A 7 -4.98 -6.62 -12.31
CA ASP A 7 -4.28 -7.64 -13.10
C ASP A 7 -4.07 -7.18 -14.56
N GLN A 8 -5.02 -6.41 -15.12
CA GLN A 8 -4.93 -5.89 -16.49
C GLN A 8 -3.91 -4.74 -16.64
N ILE A 9 -3.78 -3.85 -15.64
CA ILE A 9 -3.00 -2.61 -15.80
C ILE A 9 -1.68 -2.61 -15.04
N SER A 10 -1.48 -3.50 -14.06
CA SER A 10 -0.29 -3.56 -13.19
C SER A 10 1.04 -3.61 -13.95
N SER A 11 1.07 -4.29 -15.11
CA SER A 11 2.28 -4.41 -15.95
C SER A 11 2.79 -3.07 -16.52
N HIS A 12 1.99 -2.00 -16.46
CA HIS A 12 2.37 -0.66 -16.94
C HIS A 12 3.07 0.19 -15.87
N PHE A 13 3.30 -0.36 -14.68
CA PHE A 13 3.86 0.30 -13.50
C PHE A 13 5.17 -0.39 -13.08
N GLU A 14 6.08 0.37 -12.47
CA GLU A 14 7.36 -0.15 -11.98
C GLU A 14 7.21 -0.95 -10.69
N GLY A 15 6.12 -0.74 -9.97
CA GLY A 15 5.73 -1.54 -8.84
C GLY A 15 4.23 -1.42 -8.60
N SER A 16 3.64 -2.51 -8.13
CA SER A 16 2.19 -2.59 -7.96
C SER A 16 1.84 -3.44 -6.76
N SER A 17 0.86 -3.02 -5.96
CA SER A 17 0.34 -3.81 -4.85
C SER A 17 -1.19 -3.76 -4.83
N PHE A 18 -1.79 -4.93 -4.68
CA PHE A 18 -3.23 -5.09 -4.45
C PHE A 18 -3.42 -5.51 -2.99
N VAL A 19 -4.00 -4.61 -2.20
CA VAL A 19 -4.20 -4.82 -0.77
C VAL A 19 -5.68 -5.12 -0.54
N ALA A 20 -5.99 -6.40 -0.32
CA ALA A 20 -7.34 -6.91 -0.11
C ALA A 20 -7.75 -6.86 1.37
N ASP A 21 -9.07 -6.84 1.62
CA ASP A 21 -9.67 -7.03 2.94
C ASP A 21 -9.07 -6.10 4.01
N ILE A 22 -8.81 -4.82 3.67
CA ILE A 22 -8.07 -3.89 4.53
C ILE A 22 -8.73 -3.77 5.90
N ARG A 23 -10.06 -3.64 5.93
CA ARG A 23 -10.87 -3.61 7.15
C ARG A 23 -10.57 -4.76 8.11
N GLU A 24 -10.50 -5.98 7.58
CA GLU A 24 -10.31 -7.20 8.38
C GLU A 24 -8.84 -7.39 8.76
N VAL A 25 -7.93 -7.18 7.81
CA VAL A 25 -6.48 -7.36 8.04
C VAL A 25 -5.94 -6.31 8.99
N SER A 26 -6.37 -5.05 8.88
CA SER A 26 -5.92 -3.99 9.80
C SER A 26 -6.31 -4.28 11.25
N LYS A 27 -7.46 -4.93 11.49
CA LYS A 27 -7.92 -5.32 12.82
C LYS A 27 -7.18 -6.53 13.37
N LYS A 28 -6.86 -7.50 12.51
CA LYS A 28 -6.24 -8.78 12.91
C LYS A 28 -4.71 -8.72 13.01
N LYS A 29 -4.07 -8.00 12.09
CA LYS A 29 -2.60 -7.99 11.89
C LYS A 29 -1.99 -6.59 11.98
N GLY A 30 -2.79 -5.55 12.19
CA GLY A 30 -2.31 -4.17 12.23
C GLY A 30 -2.02 -3.58 10.85
N LEU A 31 -1.93 -2.25 10.81
CA LEU A 31 -1.65 -1.50 9.58
C LEU A 31 -0.20 -1.65 9.13
N GLU A 32 0.72 -1.92 10.05
CA GLU A 32 2.13 -2.20 9.78
C GLU A 32 2.30 -3.41 8.86
N SER A 33 1.45 -4.44 8.99
CA SER A 33 1.49 -5.63 8.13
C SER A 33 1.12 -5.28 6.68
N LEU A 34 0.14 -4.40 6.49
CA LEU A 34 -0.28 -3.91 5.17
C LEU A 34 0.78 -3.00 4.54
N GLN A 35 1.42 -2.13 5.34
CA GLN A 35 2.54 -1.33 4.87
C GLN A 35 3.73 -2.20 4.45
N GLN A 36 4.03 -3.26 5.21
CA GLN A 36 5.09 -4.20 4.85
C GLN A 36 4.78 -4.94 3.55
N GLN A 37 3.52 -5.35 3.33
CA GLN A 37 3.09 -5.91 2.05
C GLN A 37 3.37 -4.93 0.89
N ILE A 38 2.94 -3.67 1.01
CA ILE A 38 3.12 -2.68 -0.07
C ILE A 38 4.61 -2.45 -0.36
N LEU A 39 5.44 -2.34 0.69
CA LEU A 39 6.89 -2.17 0.53
C LEU A 39 7.53 -3.39 -0.16
N SER A 40 7.13 -4.61 0.22
CA SER A 40 7.61 -5.83 -0.44
C SER A 40 7.16 -5.89 -1.89
N ASP A 41 5.89 -5.64 -2.17
CA ASP A 41 5.33 -5.71 -3.52
C ASP A 41 5.98 -4.69 -4.47
N VAL A 42 6.09 -3.43 -4.02
CA VAL A 42 6.50 -2.28 -4.85
C VAL A 42 8.00 -2.06 -4.87
N LEU A 43 8.68 -2.23 -3.73
CA LEU A 43 10.12 -1.95 -3.61
C LEU A 43 10.98 -3.22 -3.59
N LYS A 44 10.38 -4.41 -3.48
CA LYS A 44 11.09 -5.66 -3.18
C LYS A 44 11.91 -5.54 -1.89
N ASP A 45 11.40 -4.75 -0.95
CA ASP A 45 12.03 -4.46 0.34
C ASP A 45 11.37 -5.33 1.41
N GLU A 46 12.08 -6.38 1.86
CA GLU A 46 11.60 -7.33 2.87
C GLU A 46 11.81 -6.83 4.31
N ARG A 47 12.15 -5.55 4.49
CA ARG A 47 12.33 -4.99 5.82
C ARG A 47 11.09 -5.13 6.69
N ILE A 48 11.34 -5.33 7.97
CA ILE A 48 10.29 -5.30 8.99
C ILE A 48 9.88 -3.84 9.23
N VAL A 49 8.57 -3.60 9.24
CA VAL A 49 8.00 -2.31 9.63
C VAL A 49 7.77 -2.35 11.14
N GLY A 50 8.58 -1.61 11.90
CA GLY A 50 8.49 -1.59 13.36
C GLY A 50 7.28 -0.85 13.93
N SER A 51 6.70 0.07 13.15
CA SER A 51 5.49 0.82 13.50
C SER A 51 4.82 1.42 12.27
N VAL A 52 3.54 1.78 12.39
CA VAL A 52 2.78 2.46 11.33
C VAL A 52 3.48 3.74 10.85
N ASN A 53 4.08 4.49 11.78
CA ASN A 53 4.79 5.73 11.46
C ASN A 53 6.10 5.48 10.71
N ASP A 54 6.81 4.40 11.03
CA ASP A 54 8.00 4.00 10.27
C ASP A 54 7.65 3.61 8.84
N GLY A 55 6.60 2.81 8.66
CA GLY A 55 6.10 2.43 7.35
C GLY A 55 5.67 3.65 6.53
N LYS A 56 4.88 4.57 7.12
CA LYS A 56 4.51 5.85 6.49
C LYS A 56 5.73 6.62 6.00
N ARG A 57 6.77 6.77 6.84
CA ARG A 57 8.00 7.49 6.51
C ARG A 57 8.72 6.85 5.33
N ILE A 58 8.87 5.53 5.33
CA ILE A 58 9.54 4.80 4.24
C ILE A 58 8.75 4.95 2.94
N MET A 59 7.44 4.67 2.98
CA MET A 59 6.55 4.76 1.83
C MET A 59 6.59 6.16 1.21
N ARG A 60 6.43 7.21 2.04
CA ARG A 60 6.53 8.62 1.62
C ARG A 60 7.87 8.98 1.00
N THR A 61 8.95 8.37 1.46
CA THR A 61 10.31 8.67 0.99
C THR A 61 10.69 7.87 -0.26
N ARG A 62 10.07 6.71 -0.51
CA ARG A 62 10.54 5.78 -1.55
C ARG A 62 9.58 5.63 -2.71
N LEU A 63 8.27 5.58 -2.44
CA LEU A 63 7.26 5.31 -3.45
C LEU A 63 7.13 6.43 -4.51
N PRO A 64 7.26 7.73 -4.16
CA PRO A 64 7.16 8.80 -5.17
C PRO A 64 8.23 8.77 -6.27
N TYR A 65 9.33 8.04 -6.06
CA TYR A 65 10.41 7.90 -7.06
C TYR A 65 10.17 6.74 -8.05
N LYS A 66 9.00 6.10 -7.99
CA LYS A 66 8.58 5.02 -8.89
C LYS A 66 7.19 5.31 -9.42
N LYS A 67 6.92 4.84 -10.63
CA LYS A 67 5.55 4.74 -11.15
C LYS A 67 4.84 3.58 -10.45
N VAL A 68 4.06 3.88 -9.41
CA VAL A 68 3.40 2.87 -8.55
C VAL A 68 1.91 2.78 -8.82
N LEU A 69 1.38 1.55 -8.90
CA LEU A 69 -0.06 1.27 -8.82
C LEU A 69 -0.40 0.69 -7.45
N LEU A 70 -1.21 1.38 -6.68
CA LEU A 70 -1.71 0.89 -5.40
C LEU A 70 -3.24 0.80 -5.46
N VAL A 71 -3.77 -0.40 -5.19
CA VAL A 71 -5.21 -0.62 -5.10
C VAL A 71 -5.54 -1.07 -3.68
N LEU A 72 -6.40 -0.30 -3.01
CA LEU A 72 -6.84 -0.52 -1.64
C LEU A 72 -8.31 -0.97 -1.65
N ASP A 73 -8.56 -2.22 -1.31
CA ASP A 73 -9.89 -2.84 -1.33
C ASP A 73 -10.44 -3.00 0.09
N ASP A 74 -11.76 -2.81 0.25
CA ASP A 74 -12.47 -2.86 1.54
C ASP A 74 -11.90 -1.89 2.60
N VAL A 75 -11.68 -0.63 2.20
CA VAL A 75 -11.35 0.47 3.10
C VAL A 75 -12.63 0.98 3.78
N ASP A 76 -12.66 0.99 5.11
CA ASP A 76 -13.80 1.45 5.91
C ASP A 76 -13.47 2.59 6.91
N ASP A 77 -12.20 2.97 7.05
CA ASP A 77 -11.75 4.03 7.98
C ASP A 77 -10.70 4.94 7.31
N THR A 78 -10.82 6.26 7.51
CA THR A 78 -9.83 7.25 7.02
C THR A 78 -8.43 7.00 7.56
N LYS A 79 -8.29 6.42 8.76
CA LYS A 79 -6.99 6.04 9.31
C LYS A 79 -6.28 4.98 8.47
N GLN A 80 -7.02 4.09 7.80
CA GLN A 80 -6.43 3.12 6.88
C GLN A 80 -5.88 3.82 5.65
N LEU A 81 -6.64 4.75 5.06
CA LEU A 81 -6.17 5.57 3.94
C LEU A 81 -4.94 6.37 4.33
N GLU A 82 -4.98 7.12 5.43
CA GLU A 82 -3.83 7.90 5.88
C GLU A 82 -2.58 7.04 6.14
N ALA A 83 -2.75 5.78 6.56
CA ALA A 83 -1.68 4.82 6.79
C ALA A 83 -1.05 4.25 5.51
N LEU A 84 -1.84 4.03 4.48
CA LEU A 84 -1.44 3.27 3.28
C LEU A 84 -1.26 4.17 2.05
N ALA A 85 -1.98 5.28 1.97
CA ALA A 85 -2.01 6.26 0.89
C ALA A 85 -2.18 7.68 1.48
N GLY A 86 -1.12 8.15 2.14
CA GLY A 86 -1.08 9.48 2.75
C GLY A 86 -0.85 10.60 1.72
N ASP A 87 -0.36 11.74 2.20
CA ASP A 87 -0.10 12.97 1.42
C ASP A 87 0.85 12.83 0.21
N TRP A 88 1.60 11.73 0.15
CA TRP A 88 2.51 11.39 -0.94
C TRP A 88 1.82 10.66 -2.10
N PHE A 89 0.63 10.11 -1.86
CA PHE A 89 -0.20 9.52 -2.89
C PHE A 89 -1.03 10.64 -3.50
N LYS A 90 -0.70 11.00 -4.75
CA LYS A 90 -1.47 12.00 -5.49
C LYS A 90 -2.58 11.30 -6.26
N ASP A 91 -3.80 11.82 -6.13
CA ASP A 91 -4.89 11.46 -7.03
C ASP A 91 -4.46 11.73 -8.47
N GLY A 92 -4.64 10.73 -9.33
CA GLY A 92 -4.32 10.74 -10.75
C GLY A 92 -5.57 10.62 -11.59
#